data_AF-A0A2E2QR20-F1
#
_entry.id   AF-A0A2E2QR20-F1
#
_cell.length_a   1.000
_cell.length_b   1.000
_cell.length_c   1.000
_cell.angle_alpha   90.00
_cell.angle_beta   90.00
_cell.angle_gamma   90.00
#
_symmetry.space_group_name_H-M   'P 1'
#
loop_
_entity.id
_entity.type
_entity.pdbx_description
1 polymer ?
#
loop_
_entity_poly.entity_id
_entity_poly.type
_entity_poly.pdbx_seq_one_letter_code
_entity_poly.pdbx_strand_id
1 'polypeptide(L)'
;MSYTIDDLKTLMARLRDPETGCPWDTRQTYRTIVPHTLEEAYEVADAIEREDYPHLKDELGDLLFQVIFYAQIGREDGHFDFDGVVHHLVRKLVRRHPHVFPEGTLDSRIDPDNRPDEAWIKESWERIKAEERALKPAPDAGAPESRLDGIARTLPAMARAEKLQKRAARHGFDWPDIAPVFDKLHEEIDELKEAWEA
;
A
#
# COMPACT_ATOMS: atom_id res chain seq x y z
N MET A 1 -17.75 18.08 -21.89
CA MET A 1 -17.12 18.66 -20.68
C MET A 1 -16.35 17.55 -19.99
N SER A 2 -15.18 17.85 -19.44
CA SER A 2 -14.35 16.90 -18.68
C SER A 2 -14.24 17.37 -17.24
N TYR A 3 -14.41 16.45 -16.29
CA TYR A 3 -14.23 16.72 -14.86
C TYR A 3 -12.75 16.58 -14.47
N THR A 4 -12.37 17.27 -13.40
CA THR A 4 -11.05 17.30 -12.78
C THR A 4 -11.08 16.67 -11.38
N ILE A 5 -9.91 16.53 -10.75
CA ILE A 5 -9.82 16.09 -9.36
C ILE A 5 -10.53 17.06 -8.39
N ASP A 6 -10.53 18.36 -8.67
CA ASP A 6 -11.23 19.32 -7.82
C ASP A 6 -12.75 19.18 -7.92
N ASP A 7 -13.26 18.78 -9.09
CA ASP A 7 -14.67 18.43 -9.25
C ASP A 7 -15.01 17.17 -8.42
N LEU A 8 -14.13 16.17 -8.41
CA LEU A 8 -14.30 14.95 -7.60
C LEU A 8 -14.26 15.24 -6.09
N LYS A 9 -13.34 16.09 -5.64
CA LYS A 9 -13.29 16.59 -4.25
C LYS A 9 -14.59 17.31 -3.88
N THR A 10 -15.09 18.15 -4.78
CA THR A 10 -16.36 18.88 -4.59
C THR A 10 -17.55 17.94 -4.53
N LEU A 11 -17.60 16.94 -5.42
CA LEU A 11 -18.62 15.91 -5.45
C LEU A 11 -18.66 15.13 -4.13
N MET A 12 -17.51 14.66 -3.65
CA MET A 12 -17.43 13.91 -2.39
C MET A 12 -17.87 14.75 -1.19
N ALA A 13 -17.44 16.02 -1.13
CA ALA A 13 -17.89 16.93 -0.09
C ALA A 13 -19.41 17.15 -0.11
N ARG A 14 -20.03 17.15 -1.29
CA ARG A 14 -21.50 17.22 -1.43
C ARG A 14 -22.20 15.92 -1.01
N LEU A 15 -21.66 14.77 -1.39
CA LEU A 15 -22.19 13.47 -0.98
C LEU A 15 -22.19 13.32 0.54
N ARG A 16 -21.16 13.83 1.21
CA ARG A 16 -21.00 13.76 2.67
C ARG A 16 -21.48 15.00 3.43
N ASP A 17 -22.15 15.94 2.77
CA ASP A 17 -22.73 17.10 3.43
C ASP A 17 -23.78 16.64 4.48
N PRO A 18 -23.67 17.04 5.76
CA PRO A 18 -24.56 16.53 6.81
C PRO A 18 -26.04 16.90 6.65
N GLU A 19 -26.34 17.98 5.91
CA GLU A 19 -27.71 18.50 5.76
C GLU A 19 -28.35 18.04 4.45
N THR A 20 -27.59 18.00 3.37
CA THR A 20 -28.07 17.81 2.00
C THR A 20 -27.46 16.62 1.28
N GLY A 21 -26.48 15.96 1.89
CA GLY A 21 -25.77 14.84 1.33
C GLY A 21 -26.56 13.53 1.35
N CYS A 22 -25.91 12.49 0.87
CA CYS A 22 -26.47 11.15 0.84
C CYS A 22 -26.44 10.52 2.26
N PRO A 23 -27.57 10.02 2.78
CA PRO A 23 -27.62 9.38 4.10
C PRO A 23 -26.75 8.12 4.22
N TRP A 24 -26.42 7.47 3.11
CA TRP A 24 -25.51 6.33 3.11
C TRP A 24 -24.06 6.81 3.21
N ASP A 25 -23.65 7.79 2.40
CA ASP A 25 -22.28 8.31 2.38
C ASP A 25 -21.92 8.93 3.71
N THR A 26 -22.77 9.80 4.26
CA THR A 26 -22.57 10.47 5.56
C THR A 26 -22.38 9.51 6.74
N ARG A 27 -22.92 8.29 6.69
CA ARG A 27 -22.76 7.28 7.76
C ARG A 27 -21.47 6.47 7.65
N GLN A 28 -20.75 6.56 6.54
CA GLN A 28 -19.53 5.79 6.36
C GLN A 28 -18.40 6.32 7.24
N THR A 29 -17.56 5.39 7.68
CA THR A 29 -16.35 5.63 8.49
C THR A 29 -15.16 4.97 7.80
N TYR A 30 -13.92 5.27 8.22
CA TYR A 30 -12.74 4.58 7.66
C TYR A 30 -12.91 3.05 7.64
N ARG A 31 -13.47 2.48 8.70
CA ARG A 31 -13.61 1.02 8.84
C ARG A 31 -14.64 0.43 7.90
N THR A 32 -15.74 1.13 7.63
CA THR A 32 -16.81 0.62 6.76
C THR A 32 -16.40 0.66 5.29
N ILE A 33 -15.46 1.53 4.92
CA ILE A 33 -14.94 1.66 3.55
C ILE A 33 -13.84 0.62 3.22
N VAL A 34 -13.17 0.04 4.22
CA VAL A 34 -12.07 -0.94 3.98
C VAL A 34 -12.47 -2.11 3.08
N PRO A 35 -13.60 -2.80 3.32
CA PRO A 35 -14.00 -3.92 2.47
C PRO A 35 -14.14 -3.53 1.00
N HIS A 36 -14.82 -2.40 0.73
CA HIS A 36 -14.98 -1.86 -0.62
C HIS A 36 -13.63 -1.52 -1.26
N THR A 37 -12.72 -0.90 -0.51
CA THR A 37 -11.36 -0.62 -1.02
C THR A 37 -10.59 -1.87 -1.44
N LEU A 38 -10.78 -2.98 -0.73
CA LEU A 38 -10.17 -4.25 -1.09
C LEU A 38 -10.85 -4.87 -2.32
N GLU A 39 -12.17 -4.79 -2.39
CA GLU A 39 -12.98 -5.24 -3.54
C GLU A 39 -12.53 -4.54 -4.83
N GLU A 40 -12.52 -3.20 -4.88
CA GLU A 40 -12.10 -2.46 -6.08
C GLU A 40 -10.65 -2.78 -6.49
N ALA A 41 -9.78 -3.05 -5.51
CA ALA A 41 -8.40 -3.44 -5.82
C ALA A 41 -8.30 -4.83 -6.48
N TYR A 42 -9.22 -5.74 -6.16
CA TYR A 42 -9.33 -7.04 -6.83
C TYR A 42 -9.98 -6.91 -8.21
N GLU A 43 -11.00 -6.07 -8.36
CA GLU A 43 -11.64 -5.81 -9.66
C GLU A 43 -10.65 -5.16 -10.65
N VAL A 44 -9.81 -4.23 -10.19
CA VAL A 44 -8.68 -3.70 -10.98
C VAL A 44 -7.74 -4.83 -11.44
N ALA A 45 -7.44 -5.79 -10.56
CA ALA A 45 -6.57 -6.91 -10.90
C ALA A 45 -7.23 -7.85 -11.92
N ASP A 46 -8.51 -8.20 -11.74
CA ASP A 46 -9.28 -9.03 -12.68
C ASP A 46 -9.37 -8.38 -14.07
N ALA A 47 -9.67 -7.07 -14.12
CA ALA A 47 -9.73 -6.32 -15.37
C ALA A 47 -8.39 -6.33 -16.12
N ILE A 48 -7.25 -6.26 -15.40
CA ILE A 48 -5.91 -6.38 -15.99
C ILE A 48 -5.67 -7.81 -16.52
N GLU A 49 -5.98 -8.84 -15.73
CA GLU A 49 -5.79 -10.24 -16.15
C GLU A 49 -6.59 -10.61 -17.39
N ARG A 50 -7.76 -9.98 -17.57
CA ARG A 50 -8.65 -10.18 -18.72
C ARG A 50 -8.38 -9.23 -19.89
N GLU A 51 -7.40 -8.32 -19.76
CA GLU A 51 -7.11 -7.26 -20.73
C GLU A 51 -8.35 -6.40 -21.07
N ASP A 52 -9.28 -6.25 -20.13
CA ASP A 52 -10.51 -5.47 -20.30
C ASP A 52 -10.26 -3.99 -19.95
N TYR A 53 -9.60 -3.27 -20.87
CA TYR A 53 -9.23 -1.87 -20.66
C TYR A 53 -10.41 -0.92 -20.42
N PRO A 54 -11.58 -1.07 -21.07
CA PRO A 54 -12.76 -0.29 -20.72
C PRO A 54 -13.15 -0.46 -19.25
N HIS A 55 -13.23 -1.71 -18.77
CA HIS A 55 -13.59 -1.99 -17.39
C HIS A 55 -12.50 -1.52 -16.42
N LEU A 56 -11.21 -1.75 -16.74
CA LEU A 56 -10.08 -1.27 -15.94
C LEU A 56 -10.14 0.24 -15.67
N LYS A 57 -10.60 1.03 -16.64
CA LYS A 57 -10.77 2.48 -16.45
C LYS A 57 -11.82 2.80 -15.38
N ASP A 58 -12.92 2.06 -15.36
CA ASP A 58 -14.00 2.23 -14.39
C ASP A 58 -13.53 1.80 -13.00
N GLU A 59 -12.89 0.63 -12.88
CA GLU A 59 -12.38 0.11 -11.61
C GLU A 59 -11.26 0.98 -10.99
N LEU A 60 -10.39 1.56 -11.82
CA LEU A 60 -9.40 2.55 -11.34
C LEU A 60 -10.09 3.82 -10.82
N GLY A 61 -11.23 4.19 -11.41
CA GLY A 61 -12.08 5.28 -10.95
C GLY A 61 -12.69 4.98 -9.58
N ASP A 62 -13.23 3.79 -9.39
CA ASP A 62 -13.84 3.37 -8.13
C ASP A 62 -12.79 3.23 -7.02
N LEU A 63 -11.62 2.67 -7.33
CA LEU A 63 -10.49 2.66 -6.38
C LEU A 63 -10.03 4.08 -6.00
N LEU A 64 -9.98 5.02 -6.95
CA LEU A 64 -9.70 6.44 -6.68
C LEU A 64 -10.79 7.08 -5.82
N PHE A 65 -12.06 6.72 -6.05
CA PHE A 65 -13.19 7.19 -5.26
C PHE A 65 -13.02 6.81 -3.78
N GLN A 66 -12.57 5.59 -3.48
CA GLN A 66 -12.26 5.19 -2.10
C GLN A 66 -11.18 6.06 -1.45
N VAL A 67 -10.11 6.41 -2.19
CA VAL A 67 -9.05 7.32 -1.70
C VAL A 67 -9.59 8.71 -1.40
N ILE A 68 -10.44 9.25 -2.27
CA ILE A 68 -11.12 10.53 -2.08
C ILE A 68 -12.05 10.48 -0.87
N PHE A 69 -12.75 9.37 -0.67
CA PHE A 69 -13.63 9.14 0.47
C PHE A 69 -12.84 9.24 1.78
N TYR A 70 -11.72 8.51 1.90
CA TYR A 70 -10.85 8.58 3.07
C TYR A 70 -10.28 9.98 3.32
N ALA A 71 -9.88 10.68 2.26
CA ALA A 71 -9.39 12.04 2.36
C ALA A 71 -10.47 13.03 2.82
N GLN A 72 -11.73 12.83 2.41
CA GLN A 72 -12.84 13.64 2.86
C GLN A 72 -13.15 13.40 4.36
N ILE A 73 -13.22 12.14 4.81
CA ILE A 73 -13.37 11.84 6.25
C ILE A 73 -12.17 12.39 7.04
N GLY A 74 -10.95 12.23 6.53
CA GLY A 74 -9.73 12.78 7.12
C GLY A 74 -9.79 14.29 7.33
N ARG A 75 -10.40 15.00 6.37
CA ARG A 75 -10.57 16.45 6.42
C ARG A 75 -11.64 16.83 7.45
N GLU A 76 -12.76 16.10 7.48
CA GLU A 76 -13.85 16.29 8.46
C GLU A 76 -13.33 16.11 9.90
N ASP A 77 -12.45 15.13 10.13
CA ASP A 77 -11.84 14.86 11.43
C ASP A 77 -10.63 15.76 11.75
N GLY A 78 -10.18 16.58 10.80
CA GLY A 78 -9.00 17.45 10.98
C GLY A 78 -7.65 16.73 11.01
N HIS A 79 -7.56 15.52 10.45
CA HIS A 79 -6.33 14.72 10.41
C HIS A 79 -5.45 15.01 9.18
N PHE A 80 -6.04 14.99 7.99
CA PHE A 80 -5.37 15.22 6.70
C PHE A 80 -6.42 15.43 5.61
N ASP A 81 -6.02 15.95 4.44
CA ASP A 81 -6.87 16.05 3.27
C ASP A 81 -6.21 15.41 2.04
N PHE A 82 -6.90 15.44 0.91
CA PHE A 82 -6.40 14.83 -0.33
C PHE A 82 -5.09 15.46 -0.80
N ASP A 83 -4.97 16.78 -0.68
CA ASP A 83 -3.78 17.52 -1.11
C ASP A 83 -2.57 17.16 -0.22
N GLY A 84 -2.79 16.95 1.08
CA GLY A 84 -1.80 16.42 2.01
C GLY A 84 -1.36 15.00 1.67
N VAL A 85 -2.28 14.12 1.25
CA VAL A 85 -1.95 12.76 0.77
C VAL A 85 -1.07 12.83 -0.47
N VAL A 86 -1.46 13.64 -1.47
CA VAL A 86 -0.69 13.85 -2.70
C VAL A 86 0.69 14.45 -2.39
N HIS A 87 0.75 15.48 -1.56
CA HIS A 87 2.01 16.12 -1.17
C HIS A 87 2.96 15.11 -0.52
N HIS A 88 2.46 14.30 0.42
CA HIS A 88 3.27 13.28 1.08
C HIS A 88 3.77 12.22 0.09
N LEU A 89 2.92 11.77 -0.84
CA LEU A 89 3.29 10.82 -1.88
C LEU A 89 4.36 11.39 -2.81
N VAL A 90 4.14 12.59 -3.36
CA VAL A 90 5.07 13.24 -4.30
C VAL A 90 6.43 13.47 -3.65
N ARG A 91 6.48 14.07 -2.46
CA ARG A 91 7.73 14.30 -1.74
C ARG A 91 8.50 13.00 -1.49
N LYS A 92 7.79 11.92 -1.13
CA LYS A 92 8.37 10.60 -0.89
C LYS A 92 8.91 9.98 -2.18
N LEU A 93 8.17 10.06 -3.30
CA LEU A 93 8.59 9.49 -4.57
C LEU A 93 9.77 10.26 -5.18
N VAL A 94 9.76 11.58 -5.12
CA VAL A 94 10.89 12.42 -5.57
C VAL A 94 12.17 12.05 -4.81
N ARG A 95 12.10 11.94 -3.47
CA ARG A 95 13.26 11.50 -2.66
C ARG A 95 13.73 10.09 -3.02
N ARG A 96 12.81 9.15 -3.28
CA ARG A 96 13.13 7.74 -3.55
C ARG A 96 13.67 7.47 -4.97
N HIS A 97 13.59 8.44 -5.87
CA HIS A 97 14.07 8.32 -7.25
C HIS A 97 15.10 9.41 -7.56
N PRO A 98 16.25 9.48 -6.85
CA PRO A 98 17.28 10.47 -7.14
C PRO A 98 17.89 10.29 -8.54
N HIS A 99 17.78 9.10 -9.13
CA HIS A 99 18.18 8.83 -10.51
C HIS A 99 17.23 9.43 -11.56
N VAL A 100 16.01 9.82 -11.17
CA VAL A 100 15.07 10.55 -12.03
C VAL A 100 15.06 12.02 -11.66
N PHE A 101 15.09 12.33 -10.36
CA PHE A 101 15.03 13.66 -9.78
C PHE A 101 16.32 14.00 -9.01
N PRO A 102 17.45 14.25 -9.69
CA PRO A 102 18.76 14.39 -9.04
C PRO A 102 18.85 15.55 -8.05
N GLU A 103 18.05 16.60 -8.23
CA GLU A 103 18.02 17.76 -7.34
C GLU A 103 16.87 17.68 -6.31
N GLY A 104 16.12 16.58 -6.30
CA GLY A 104 14.97 16.42 -5.41
C GLY A 104 13.79 17.34 -5.75
N THR A 105 13.68 17.80 -6.99
CA THR A 105 12.58 18.62 -7.50
C THR A 105 11.89 17.92 -8.68
N LEU A 106 10.61 18.20 -8.91
CA LEU A 106 9.86 17.62 -10.03
C LEU A 106 10.38 18.04 -11.40
N ASP A 107 11.07 19.17 -11.49
CA ASP A 107 11.62 19.69 -12.75
C ASP A 107 13.03 19.18 -13.04
N SER A 108 13.73 18.65 -12.03
CA SER A 108 15.07 18.09 -12.23
C SER A 108 15.04 16.89 -13.17
N ARG A 109 16.07 16.78 -14.01
CA ARG A 109 16.22 15.71 -15.00
C ARG A 109 17.64 15.18 -14.93
N ILE A 110 17.79 13.86 -15.02
CA ILE A 110 19.09 13.22 -15.21
C ILE A 110 19.59 13.43 -16.64
N ASP A 111 20.90 13.47 -16.80
CA ASP A 111 21.55 13.34 -18.10
C ASP A 111 21.18 11.98 -18.75
N PRO A 112 20.59 11.95 -19.95
CA PRO A 112 20.28 10.71 -20.66
C PRO A 112 21.48 9.77 -20.83
N ASP A 113 22.69 10.31 -20.93
CA ASP A 113 23.92 9.55 -21.13
C ASP A 113 24.50 8.98 -19.81
N ASN A 114 23.94 9.36 -18.66
CA ASN A 114 24.40 8.95 -17.33
C ASN A 114 23.30 8.23 -16.52
N ARG A 115 22.46 7.44 -17.19
CA ARG A 115 21.41 6.67 -16.51
C ARG A 115 22.02 5.50 -15.73
N PRO A 116 21.71 5.36 -14.43
CA PRO A 116 22.20 4.25 -13.63
C PRO A 116 21.57 2.94 -14.06
N ASP A 117 22.28 1.84 -13.82
CA ASP A 117 21.77 0.49 -14.03
C ASP A 117 20.78 0.06 -12.93
N GLU A 118 20.11 -1.07 -13.16
CA GLU A 118 19.11 -1.62 -12.24
C GLU A 118 19.72 -2.00 -10.87
N ALA A 119 20.99 -2.43 -10.85
CA ALA A 119 21.68 -2.82 -9.62
C ALA A 119 21.85 -1.61 -8.70
N TRP A 120 22.33 -0.50 -9.24
CA TRP A 120 22.47 0.77 -8.53
C TRP A 120 21.12 1.29 -8.04
N ILE A 121 20.07 1.23 -8.87
CA ILE A 121 18.72 1.68 -8.51
C ILE A 121 18.20 0.91 -7.30
N LYS A 122 18.36 -0.42 -7.30
CA LYS A 122 17.93 -1.29 -6.22
C LYS A 122 18.66 -0.99 -4.91
N GLU A 123 19.98 -0.80 -4.97
CA GLU A 123 20.79 -0.43 -3.81
C GLU A 123 20.40 0.94 -3.25
N SER A 124 20.28 1.95 -4.10
CA SER A 124 19.87 3.30 -3.70
C SER A 124 18.48 3.28 -3.05
N TRP A 125 17.54 2.48 -3.56
CA TRP A 125 16.20 2.40 -3.02
C TRP A 125 16.15 1.79 -1.62
N GLU A 126 16.91 0.71 -1.39
CA GLU A 126 17.00 0.07 -0.06
C GLU A 126 17.74 0.97 0.95
N ARG A 127 18.79 1.68 0.53
CA ARG A 127 19.47 2.69 1.36
C ARG A 127 18.52 3.80 1.80
N ILE A 128 17.80 4.42 0.86
CA ILE A 128 16.85 5.50 1.17
C ILE A 128 15.73 5.00 2.10
N LYS A 129 15.21 3.79 1.89
CA LYS A 129 14.23 3.19 2.82
C LYS A 129 14.79 2.94 4.22
N ALA A 130 16.08 2.63 4.35
CA ALA A 130 16.72 2.46 5.65
C ALA A 130 16.82 3.82 6.37
N GLU A 131 17.27 4.86 5.68
CA GLU A 131 17.32 6.24 6.20
C GLU A 131 15.92 6.73 6.63
N GLU A 132 14.88 6.44 5.83
CA GLU A 132 13.50 6.77 6.14
C GLU A 132 12.97 6.08 7.41
N ARG A 133 13.37 4.83 7.65
CA ARG A 133 12.99 4.10 8.87
C ARG A 133 13.65 4.70 10.10
N ALA A 134 14.94 5.06 10.00
CA ALA A 134 15.69 5.69 11.08
C ALA A 134 15.12 7.07 11.49
N LEU A 135 14.42 7.77 10.59
CA LEU A 135 13.80 9.07 10.85
C LEU A 135 12.37 8.99 11.42
N LYS A 136 11.73 7.81 11.43
CA LYS A 136 10.40 7.68 12.04
C LYS A 136 10.54 7.75 13.55
N PRO A 137 9.62 8.44 14.26
CA PRO A 137 9.56 8.34 15.71
C PRO A 137 9.47 6.86 16.07
N ALA A 138 10.32 6.41 17.01
CA ALA A 138 10.19 5.06 17.53
C ALA A 138 8.75 4.87 18.00
N PRO A 139 8.04 3.79 17.59
CA PRO A 139 6.80 3.42 18.26
C PRO A 139 7.13 3.26 19.75
N ASP A 140 6.23 3.71 20.63
CA ASP A 140 6.34 3.73 22.11
C ASP A 140 7.63 3.12 22.67
N ALA A 141 8.45 3.97 23.31
CA ALA A 141 9.82 3.76 23.80
C ALA A 141 10.07 2.54 24.74
N GLY A 142 9.66 1.35 24.33
CA GLY A 142 9.72 0.11 25.10
C GLY A 142 9.58 -1.18 24.28
N ALA A 143 9.16 -1.13 23.01
CA ALA A 143 9.16 -2.30 22.13
C ALA A 143 10.40 -2.31 21.22
N PRO A 144 11.23 -3.38 21.20
CA PRO A 144 12.32 -3.50 20.25
C PRO A 144 11.75 -3.56 18.82
N GLU A 145 12.35 -2.81 17.89
CA GLU A 145 11.97 -2.82 16.48
C GLU A 145 12.15 -4.24 15.90
N SER A 146 11.06 -4.87 15.48
CA SER A 146 11.09 -6.23 14.93
C SER A 146 11.51 -6.18 13.47
N ARG A 147 12.38 -7.12 13.07
CA ARG A 147 12.76 -7.28 11.65
C ARG A 147 11.56 -7.56 10.75
N LEU A 148 10.43 -8.03 11.29
CA LEU A 148 9.21 -8.31 10.56
C LEU A 148 8.18 -7.17 10.58
N ASP A 149 8.49 -6.02 11.20
CA ASP A 149 7.59 -4.87 11.26
C ASP A 149 7.25 -4.29 9.87
N GLY A 150 6.04 -3.71 9.78
CA GLY A 150 5.52 -3.09 8.55
C GLY A 150 4.79 -4.04 7.60
N ILE A 151 4.51 -5.28 8.01
CA ILE A 151 3.62 -6.19 7.29
C ILE A 151 2.19 -5.99 7.82
N ALA A 152 1.30 -5.49 6.96
CA ALA A 152 -0.07 -5.22 7.32
C ALA A 152 -0.80 -6.52 7.73
N ARG A 153 -1.45 -6.48 8.90
CA ARG A 153 -2.21 -7.63 9.45
C ARG A 153 -3.48 -7.91 8.66
N THR A 154 -3.99 -6.92 7.93
CA THR A 154 -5.18 -6.98 7.09
C THR A 154 -4.95 -7.64 5.72
N LEU A 155 -3.69 -7.96 5.38
CA LEU A 155 -3.41 -8.72 4.16
C LEU A 155 -4.09 -10.11 4.22
N PRO A 156 -4.59 -10.62 3.09
CA PRO A 156 -5.02 -12.01 2.98
C PRO A 156 -3.95 -12.96 3.53
N ALA A 157 -4.36 -14.05 4.17
CA ALA A 157 -3.46 -14.92 4.92
C ALA A 157 -2.25 -15.39 4.08
N MET A 158 -2.48 -15.80 2.84
CA MET A 158 -1.43 -16.26 1.92
C MET A 158 -0.45 -15.15 1.54
N ALA A 159 -0.94 -13.98 1.10
CA ALA A 159 -0.09 -12.84 0.76
C ALA A 159 0.71 -12.34 1.98
N ARG A 160 0.10 -12.39 3.17
CA ARG A 160 0.77 -12.06 4.42
C ARG A 160 1.88 -13.06 4.75
N ALA A 161 1.60 -14.36 4.63
CA ALA A 161 2.57 -15.43 4.88
C ALA A 161 3.76 -15.32 3.94
N GLU A 162 3.52 -15.14 2.64
CA GLU A 162 4.58 -14.96 1.64
C GLU A 162 5.45 -13.72 1.96
N LYS A 163 4.83 -12.60 2.34
CA LYS A 163 5.56 -11.36 2.68
C LYS A 163 6.39 -11.52 3.96
N LEU A 164 5.88 -12.26 4.95
CA LEU A 164 6.63 -12.62 6.17
C LEU A 164 7.84 -13.47 5.82
N GLN A 165 7.65 -14.55 5.06
CA GLN A 165 8.72 -15.45 4.62
C GLN A 165 9.79 -14.72 3.80
N LYS A 166 9.39 -13.94 2.78
CA LYS A 166 10.32 -13.12 1.98
C LYS A 166 11.14 -12.15 2.82
N ARG A 167 10.57 -11.61 3.91
CA ARG A 167 11.29 -10.69 4.80
C ARG A 167 12.23 -11.41 5.75
N ALA A 168 11.84 -12.57 6.25
CA ALA A 168 12.70 -13.44 7.04
C ALA A 168 13.91 -13.93 6.20
N ALA A 169 13.66 -14.33 4.95
CA ALA A 169 14.68 -14.79 4.01
C ALA A 169 15.76 -13.74 3.72
N ARG A 170 15.40 -12.45 3.65
CA ARG A 170 16.37 -11.33 3.51
C ARG A 170 17.37 -11.25 4.67
N HIS A 171 17.07 -11.88 5.80
CA HIS A 171 17.94 -11.94 6.96
C HIS A 171 18.55 -13.33 7.18
N GLY A 172 18.55 -14.18 6.14
CA GLY A 172 19.11 -15.53 6.19
C GLY A 172 18.23 -16.54 6.92
N PHE A 173 16.98 -16.18 7.24
CA PHE A 173 16.01 -17.11 7.82
C PHE A 173 15.13 -17.66 6.69
N ASP A 174 15.67 -18.64 5.97
CA ASP A 174 14.97 -19.40 4.93
C ASP A 174 15.53 -20.82 4.87
N TRP A 175 14.80 -21.72 4.23
CA TRP A 175 15.24 -23.08 4.01
C TRP A 175 16.31 -23.12 2.91
N PRO A 176 17.45 -23.82 3.11
CA PRO A 176 18.48 -23.93 2.09
C PRO A 176 18.06 -24.82 0.92
N ASP A 177 17.15 -25.76 1.16
CA ASP A 177 16.67 -26.76 0.22
C ASP A 177 15.15 -26.96 0.37
N ILE A 178 14.52 -27.51 -0.66
CA ILE A 178 13.07 -27.73 -0.69
C ILE A 178 12.60 -28.94 0.13
N ALA A 179 13.45 -29.96 0.30
CA ALA A 179 13.05 -31.20 0.98
C ALA A 179 12.59 -30.96 2.45
N PRO A 180 13.33 -30.19 3.28
CA PRO A 180 12.88 -29.85 4.63
C PRO A 180 11.55 -29.09 4.69
N VAL A 181 11.18 -28.37 3.62
CA VAL A 181 9.88 -27.68 3.55
C VAL A 181 8.73 -28.69 3.47
N PHE A 182 8.90 -29.74 2.67
CA PHE A 182 7.92 -30.83 2.61
C PHE A 182 7.85 -31.60 3.92
N ASP A 183 9.00 -31.87 4.56
CA ASP A 183 9.01 -32.53 5.86
C ASP A 183 8.21 -31.74 6.90
N LYS A 184 8.42 -30.41 6.96
CA LYS A 184 7.67 -29.53 7.87
C LYS A 184 6.18 -29.48 7.53
N LEU A 185 5.79 -29.56 6.26
CA LEU A 185 4.37 -29.64 5.87
C LEU A 185 3.71 -30.92 6.39
N HIS A 186 4.40 -32.06 6.31
CA HIS A 186 3.88 -33.33 6.85
C HIS A 186 3.76 -33.28 8.38
N GLU A 187 4.76 -32.70 9.06
CA GLU A 187 4.73 -32.47 10.51
C GLU A 187 3.49 -31.66 10.94
N GLU A 188 3.20 -30.53 10.30
CA GLU A 188 2.03 -29.69 10.63
C GLU A 188 0.69 -30.40 10.35
N ILE A 189 0.64 -31.27 9.33
CA ILE A 189 -0.54 -32.10 9.05
C ILE A 189 -0.75 -33.12 10.18
N ASP A 190 0.32 -33.72 10.69
CA ASP A 190 0.26 -34.69 11.77
C ASP A 190 -0.10 -34.01 13.11
N GLU A 191 0.47 -32.84 13.43
CA GLU A 191 0.08 -32.02 14.58
C GLU A 191 -1.42 -31.64 14.54
N LEU A 192 -1.94 -31.29 13.36
CA LEU A 192 -3.35 -30.98 13.18
C LEU A 192 -4.25 -32.20 13.45
N LYS A 193 -3.84 -33.40 13.02
CA LYS A 193 -4.58 -34.64 13.31
C LYS A 193 -4.60 -34.92 14.81
N GLU A 194 -3.45 -34.82 15.48
CA GLU A 194 -3.33 -35.04 16.92
C GLU A 194 -4.24 -34.08 17.71
N ALA A 195 -4.26 -32.80 17.33
CA ALA A 195 -5.12 -31.79 17.97
C ALA A 195 -6.62 -32.01 17.73
N TRP A 196 -7.00 -32.66 16.61
CA TRP A 196 -8.39 -33.00 16.29
C TRP A 196 -8.89 -34.23 17.06
N GLU A 197 -7.99 -35.18 17.34
CA GLU A 197 -8.31 -36.41 18.08
C GLU A 197 -8.32 -36.22 19.61
N ALA A 198 -7.79 -35.11 20.10
CA ALA A 198 -7.75 -34.72 21.52
C ALA A 198 -9.06 -34.09 22.03
#